data_AF-A0A1W2THF7-F1
#
_entry.id   AF-A0A1W2THF7-F1
#
_cell.length_a   1.000
_cell.length_b   1.000
_cell.length_c   1.000
_cell.angle_alpha   90.00
_cell.angle_beta   90.00
_cell.angle_gamma   90.00
#
_symmetry.space_group_name_H-M   'P 1'
#
loop_
_entity.id
_entity.type
_entity.pdbx_description
1 polymer ?
#
loop_
_entity_poly.entity_id
_entity_poly.type
_entity_poly.pdbx_seq_one_letter_code
_entity_poly.pdbx_strand_id
1 'polypeptide(L)'
;MGTESGWTLLAHEDKAVVLGALGRYKKAEDIMRYILPIATQNTGADLISVLFGRQVLATLLIRQHQFKEAEDILVNVAGRQTTMSSRRGNYHPDRIASLIELARCYQLQGKLGESIEVCDEAIQALKEITVSQTHIHGNTGRSALEND
;
A
#
# COMPACT_ATOMS: atom_id res chain seq x y z
N MET A 1 5.47 11.37 26.72
CA MET A 1 5.82 10.39 25.67
C MET A 1 4.55 9.70 25.16
N GLY A 2 3.48 10.46 24.99
CA GLY A 2 2.11 9.94 24.83
C GLY A 2 1.76 9.79 23.36
N THR A 3 0.95 8.78 23.02
CA THR A 3 0.01 8.68 21.87
C THR A 3 0.47 9.06 20.44
N GLU A 4 1.70 9.52 20.24
CA GLU A 4 2.17 10.25 19.06
C GLU A 4 3.34 9.52 18.37
N SER A 5 3.77 8.39 18.92
CA SER A 5 4.85 7.59 18.36
C SER A 5 4.34 6.73 17.21
N GLY A 6 5.11 6.58 16.13
CA GLY A 6 4.77 5.68 15.01
C GLY A 6 4.45 4.24 15.44
N TRP A 7 5.02 3.81 16.58
CA TRP A 7 4.69 2.54 17.24
C TRP A 7 3.22 2.42 17.69
N THR A 8 2.60 3.54 18.07
CA THR A 8 1.17 3.58 18.42
C THR A 8 0.31 3.32 17.19
N LEU A 9 0.64 3.88 16.02
CA LEU A 9 -0.09 3.61 14.78
C LEU A 9 -0.01 2.11 14.42
N LEU A 10 1.21 1.55 14.41
CA LEU A 10 1.42 0.13 14.11
C LEU A 10 0.61 -0.80 15.03
N ALA A 11 0.58 -0.53 16.33
CA ALA A 11 -0.20 -1.33 17.27
C ALA A 11 -1.71 -1.26 17.01
N HIS A 12 -2.24 -0.11 16.59
CA HIS A 12 -3.65 0.03 16.23
C HIS A 12 -3.97 -0.64 14.90
N GLU A 13 -3.06 -0.59 13.94
CA GLU A 13 -3.15 -1.30 12.65
C GLU A 13 -3.23 -2.81 12.88
N ASP A 14 -2.31 -3.38 13.66
CA ASP A 14 -2.32 -4.82 14.00
C ASP A 14 -3.64 -5.23 14.65
N LYS A 15 -4.12 -4.41 15.59
CA LYS A 15 -5.41 -4.64 16.25
C LYS A 15 -6.57 -4.57 15.25
N ALA A 16 -6.56 -3.63 14.32
CA ALA A 16 -7.59 -3.50 13.29
C ALA A 16 -7.58 -4.68 12.32
N VAL A 17 -6.40 -5.18 11.92
CA VAL A 17 -6.25 -6.38 11.09
C VAL A 17 -6.81 -7.61 11.80
N VAL A 18 -6.47 -7.82 13.08
CA VAL A 18 -7.00 -8.94 13.88
C VAL A 18 -8.51 -8.84 14.04
N LEU A 19 -9.05 -7.64 14.30
CA LEU A 19 -10.50 -7.43 14.39
C LEU A 19 -11.20 -7.70 13.04
N GLY A 20 -10.60 -7.29 11.92
CA GLY A 20 -11.08 -7.60 10.58
C GLY A 20 -11.09 -9.11 10.30
N ALA A 21 -10.04 -9.84 10.69
CA ALA A 21 -9.99 -11.29 10.57
C ALA A 21 -11.08 -11.99 11.41
N LEU A 22 -11.48 -11.41 12.54
CA LEU A 22 -12.60 -11.87 13.36
C LEU A 22 -13.98 -11.42 12.85
N GLY A 23 -14.05 -10.78 11.68
CA GLY A 23 -15.30 -10.26 11.10
C GLY A 23 -15.86 -9.00 11.79
N ARG A 24 -15.11 -8.39 12.72
CA ARG A 24 -15.53 -7.18 13.45
C ARG A 24 -15.13 -5.92 12.71
N TYR A 25 -15.55 -5.80 11.44
CA TYR A 25 -15.11 -4.74 10.52
C TYR A 25 -15.39 -3.33 11.05
N LYS A 26 -16.58 -3.08 11.60
CA LYS A 26 -16.92 -1.74 12.09
C LYS A 26 -16.02 -1.27 13.24
N LYS A 27 -15.72 -2.17 14.19
CA LYS A 27 -14.81 -1.85 15.30
C LYS A 27 -13.39 -1.58 14.82
N ALA A 28 -12.93 -2.32 13.80
CA ALA A 28 -11.63 -2.10 13.19
C ALA A 28 -11.59 -0.74 12.46
N GLU A 29 -12.65 -0.40 11.72
CA GLU A 29 -12.80 0.88 11.04
C GLU A 29 -12.77 2.05 12.03
N ASP A 30 -13.53 1.97 13.12
CA ASP A 30 -13.58 3.02 14.15
C ASP A 30 -12.19 3.30 14.74
N ILE A 31 -11.40 2.24 15.00
CA ILE A 31 -10.02 2.36 15.46
C ILE A 31 -9.17 3.10 14.42
N MET A 32 -9.23 2.69 13.15
CA MET A 32 -8.42 3.28 12.09
C MET A 32 -8.81 4.75 11.83
N ARG A 33 -10.10 5.08 11.84
CA ARG A 33 -10.58 6.46 11.70
C ARG A 33 -10.17 7.37 12.85
N TYR A 34 -10.01 6.81 14.05
CA TYR A 34 -9.52 7.56 15.19
C TYR A 34 -8.02 7.85 15.08
N ILE A 35 -7.19 6.84 14.77
CA ILE A 35 -5.72 6.98 14.84
C ILE A 35 -5.11 7.61 13.59
N LEU A 36 -5.67 7.39 12.39
CA LEU A 36 -5.08 7.84 11.13
C LEU A 36 -4.94 9.37 11.01
N PRO A 37 -5.94 10.19 11.40
CA PRO A 37 -5.80 11.64 11.35
C PRO A 37 -4.69 12.15 12.27
N ILE A 38 -4.58 11.56 13.48
CA ILE A 38 -3.57 11.90 14.47
C ILE A 38 -2.17 11.57 13.92
N ALA A 39 -1.99 10.35 13.41
CA ALA A 39 -0.72 9.95 12.82
C ALA A 39 -0.36 10.80 11.58
N THR A 40 -1.36 11.10 10.74
CA THR A 40 -1.18 11.97 9.56
C THR A 40 -0.67 13.35 9.95
N GLN A 41 -1.22 13.95 11.01
CA GLN A 41 -0.82 15.27 11.50
C GLN A 41 0.60 15.27 12.09
N ASN A 42 0.96 14.20 12.81
CA ASN A 42 2.22 14.14 13.54
C ASN A 42 3.41 13.74 12.68
N THR A 43 3.24 12.76 11.79
CA THR A 43 4.35 12.19 11.00
C THR A 43 4.29 12.56 9.52
N GLY A 44 3.20 13.19 9.08
CA GLY A 44 2.96 13.53 7.68
C GLY A 44 2.18 12.43 6.93
N ALA A 45 1.38 12.86 5.95
CA ALA A 45 0.47 12.03 5.17
C ALA A 45 1.16 11.07 4.19
N ASP A 46 2.46 11.19 4.07
CA ASP A 46 3.34 10.64 3.04
C ASP A 46 4.23 9.51 3.58
N LEU A 47 4.22 9.30 4.90
CA LEU A 47 4.94 8.25 5.56
C LEU A 47 4.34 6.88 5.24
N ILE A 48 5.18 5.88 5.01
CA ILE A 48 4.78 4.51 4.62
C ILE A 48 3.79 3.91 5.63
N SER A 49 3.99 4.11 6.93
CA SER A 49 3.04 3.63 7.96
C SER A 49 1.65 4.25 7.81
N VAL A 50 1.55 5.56 7.58
CA VAL A 50 0.26 6.24 7.37
C VAL A 50 -0.44 5.75 6.10
N LEU A 51 0.33 5.50 5.04
CA LEU A 51 -0.20 4.95 3.78
C LEU A 51 -0.69 3.51 3.99
N PHE A 52 0.05 2.69 4.74
CA PHE A 52 -0.35 1.34 5.10
C PHE A 52 -1.64 1.32 5.93
N GLY A 53 -1.75 2.16 6.96
CA GLY A 53 -2.98 2.27 7.74
C GLY A 53 -4.19 2.71 6.89
N ARG A 54 -3.98 3.56 5.88
CA ARG A 54 -5.05 3.91 4.91
C ARG A 54 -5.45 2.71 4.04
N GLN A 55 -4.51 1.87 3.60
CA GLN A 55 -4.83 0.62 2.91
C GLN A 55 -5.65 -0.31 3.81
N VAL A 56 -5.29 -0.46 5.09
CA VAL A 56 -6.06 -1.25 6.06
C VAL A 56 -7.49 -0.72 6.16
N LEU A 57 -7.67 0.60 6.28
CA LEU A 57 -9.01 1.21 6.30
C LEU A 57 -9.79 0.90 5.01
N ALA A 58 -9.18 1.01 3.84
CA ALA A 58 -9.83 0.70 2.56
C ALA A 58 -10.27 -0.78 2.49
N THR A 59 -9.42 -1.71 2.92
CA THR A 59 -9.77 -3.14 2.99
C THR A 59 -10.97 -3.38 3.90
N LEU A 60 -11.04 -2.71 5.06
CA LEU A 60 -12.19 -2.80 5.96
C LEU A 60 -13.46 -2.24 5.34
N LEU A 61 -13.38 -1.15 4.58
CA LEU A 61 -14.51 -0.57 3.84
C LEU A 61 -15.00 -1.50 2.72
N ILE A 62 -14.09 -2.15 1.99
CA ILE A 62 -14.43 -3.17 0.97
C ILE A 62 -15.22 -4.32 1.61
N ARG A 63 -14.79 -4.79 2.78
CA ARG A 63 -15.51 -5.86 3.53
C ARG A 63 -16.90 -5.42 4.01
N GLN A 64 -17.14 -4.12 4.12
CA GLN A 64 -18.42 -3.53 4.46
C GLN A 64 -19.23 -3.07 3.23
N HIS A 65 -18.78 -3.40 2.02
CA HIS A 65 -19.39 -2.98 0.74
C HIS A 65 -19.41 -1.45 0.51
N GLN A 66 -18.56 -0.71 1.23
CA GLN A 66 -18.40 0.74 1.07
C GLN A 66 -17.35 1.07 0.00
N PHE A 67 -17.61 0.63 -1.23
CA PHE A 67 -16.59 0.61 -2.29
C PHE A 67 -16.13 2.00 -2.74
N LYS A 68 -17.03 2.98 -2.80
CA LYS A 68 -16.70 4.34 -3.26
C LYS A 68 -15.65 5.01 -2.37
N GLU A 69 -15.83 4.91 -1.04
CA GLU A 69 -14.86 5.47 -0.10
C GLU A 69 -13.54 4.70 -0.13
N ALA A 70 -13.60 3.37 -0.27
CA ALA A 70 -12.39 2.55 -0.42
C ALA A 70 -11.59 2.91 -1.68
N GLU A 71 -12.26 3.14 -2.80
CA GLU A 71 -11.67 3.59 -4.06
C GLU A 71 -10.96 4.94 -3.89
N ASP A 72 -11.63 5.94 -3.31
CA ASP A 72 -11.04 7.27 -3.09
C ASP A 72 -9.75 7.18 -2.25
N ILE A 73 -9.76 6.34 -1.22
CA ILE A 73 -8.58 6.10 -0.38
C ILE A 73 -7.46 5.43 -1.17
N LEU A 74 -7.78 4.36 -1.92
CA LEU A 74 -6.78 3.57 -2.65
C LEU A 74 -6.14 4.36 -3.80
N VAL A 75 -6.93 5.16 -4.53
CA VAL A 75 -6.43 6.08 -5.56
C VAL A 75 -5.49 7.12 -4.94
N ASN A 76 -5.86 7.68 -3.78
CA ASN A 76 -5.00 8.63 -3.08
C ASN A 76 -3.67 7.98 -2.64
N VAL A 77 -3.73 6.78 -2.06
CA VAL A 77 -2.53 6.06 -1.60
C VAL A 77 -1.63 5.72 -2.79
N ALA A 78 -2.17 5.16 -3.87
CA ALA A 78 -1.41 4.81 -5.06
C ALA A 78 -0.73 6.05 -5.68
N GLY A 79 -1.45 7.18 -5.79
CA GLY A 79 -0.90 8.43 -6.31
C GLY A 79 0.26 8.97 -5.46
N ARG A 80 0.14 8.95 -4.13
CA ARG A 80 1.21 9.38 -3.22
C ARG A 80 2.43 8.47 -3.29
N GLN A 81 2.20 7.16 -3.39
CA GLN A 81 3.29 6.18 -3.56
C GLN A 81 4.03 6.39 -4.88
N THR A 82 3.34 6.75 -5.97
CA THR A 82 3.98 7.13 -7.24
C THR A 82 4.92 8.32 -7.05
N THR A 83 4.47 9.41 -6.40
CA THR A 83 5.31 10.60 -6.15
C THR A 83 6.53 10.27 -5.26
N MET A 84 6.35 9.39 -4.28
CA MET A 84 7.44 8.92 -3.41
C MET A 84 8.46 8.08 -4.16
N SER A 85 7.98 7.17 -5.02
CA SER A 85 8.81 6.31 -5.85
C SER A 85 9.67 7.11 -6.83
N SER A 86 9.18 8.22 -7.39
CA SER A 86 10.03 9.10 -8.21
C SER A 86 11.24 9.68 -7.46
N ARG A 87 11.26 9.68 -6.12
CA ARG A 87 12.39 10.14 -5.29
C ARG A 87 13.34 9.01 -4.83
N ARG A 88 12.93 7.74 -4.90
CA ARG A 88 13.70 6.57 -4.39
C ARG A 88 13.87 5.42 -5.40
N GLY A 89 13.42 5.60 -6.63
CA GLY A 89 13.30 4.54 -7.64
C GLY A 89 11.83 4.17 -7.84
N ASN A 90 11.39 4.11 -9.10
CA ASN A 90 9.98 4.16 -9.52
C ASN A 90 9.06 3.03 -8.98
N TYR A 91 9.58 2.05 -8.24
CA TYR A 91 8.83 0.84 -7.92
C TYR A 91 9.11 0.32 -6.51
N HIS A 92 8.23 0.65 -5.57
CA HIS A 92 8.21 0.07 -4.22
C HIS A 92 7.11 -1.01 -4.13
N PRO A 93 7.38 -2.18 -3.50
CA PRO A 93 6.38 -3.25 -3.31
C PRO A 93 5.07 -2.77 -2.67
N ASP A 94 5.13 -1.74 -1.82
CA ASP A 94 3.96 -1.15 -1.16
C ASP A 94 2.97 -0.53 -2.16
N ARG A 95 3.46 0.00 -3.29
CA ARG A 95 2.62 0.52 -4.38
C ARG A 95 1.88 -0.59 -5.10
N ILE A 96 2.57 -1.69 -5.37
CA ILE A 96 1.96 -2.86 -6.02
C ILE A 96 0.83 -3.42 -5.15
N ALA A 97 1.03 -3.47 -3.83
CA ALA A 97 -0.04 -3.87 -2.90
C ALA A 97 -1.28 -2.95 -3.00
N SER A 98 -1.10 -1.63 -3.08
CA SER A 98 -2.21 -0.69 -3.27
C SER A 98 -2.94 -0.90 -4.60
N LEU A 99 -2.20 -1.10 -5.69
CA LEU A 99 -2.80 -1.34 -7.01
C LEU A 99 -3.63 -2.64 -7.01
N ILE A 100 -3.15 -3.70 -6.36
CA ILE A 100 -3.90 -4.96 -6.25
C ILE A 100 -5.22 -4.76 -5.48
N GLU A 101 -5.20 -4.04 -4.35
CA GLU A 101 -6.42 -3.75 -3.60
C GLU A 101 -7.37 -2.82 -4.37
N LEU A 102 -6.83 -1.87 -5.16
CA LEU A 102 -7.64 -1.01 -6.04
C LEU A 102 -8.32 -1.81 -7.15
N ALA A 103 -7.59 -2.72 -7.82
CA ALA A 103 -8.15 -3.61 -8.82
C ALA A 103 -9.28 -4.48 -8.22
N ARG A 104 -9.06 -5.02 -7.02
CA ARG A 104 -10.10 -5.77 -6.29
C ARG A 104 -11.32 -4.90 -5.99
N CYS A 105 -11.13 -3.65 -5.58
CA CYS A 105 -12.22 -2.71 -5.35
C CYS A 105 -13.04 -2.48 -6.63
N TYR A 106 -12.36 -2.26 -7.77
CA TYR A 106 -13.01 -2.10 -9.08
C TYR A 106 -13.77 -3.36 -9.52
N GLN A 107 -13.18 -4.54 -9.34
CA GLN A 107 -13.86 -5.81 -9.63
C GLN A 107 -15.17 -5.93 -8.85
N LEU A 108 -15.16 -5.62 -7.55
CA LEU A 108 -16.34 -5.72 -6.69
C LEU A 108 -17.41 -4.65 -7.02
N GLN A 109 -17.02 -3.55 -7.65
CA GLN A 109 -17.94 -2.53 -8.18
C GLN A 109 -18.48 -2.86 -9.59
N GLY A 110 -17.95 -3.89 -10.26
CA GLY A 110 -18.27 -4.19 -11.66
C GLY A 110 -17.52 -3.32 -12.68
N LYS A 111 -16.55 -2.52 -12.23
CA LYS A 111 -15.64 -1.70 -13.05
C LYS A 111 -14.51 -2.55 -13.64
N LEU A 112 -14.88 -3.52 -14.48
CA LEU A 112 -13.93 -4.53 -14.96
C LEU A 112 -12.84 -3.95 -15.87
N GLY A 113 -13.14 -2.89 -16.64
CA GLY A 113 -12.15 -2.22 -17.49
C GLY A 113 -11.05 -1.57 -16.66
N GLU A 114 -11.43 -0.75 -15.69
CA GLU A 114 -10.49 -0.10 -14.77
C GLU A 114 -9.71 -1.12 -13.93
N SER A 115 -10.35 -2.23 -13.55
CA SER A 115 -9.67 -3.33 -12.86
C SER A 115 -8.55 -3.96 -13.70
N ILE A 116 -8.75 -4.12 -15.01
CA ILE A 116 -7.73 -4.69 -15.90
C ILE A 116 -6.57 -3.71 -16.06
N GLU A 117 -6.87 -2.42 -16.28
CA GLU A 117 -5.84 -1.39 -16.43
C GLU A 117 -4.92 -1.31 -15.20
N VAL A 118 -5.49 -1.34 -13.99
CA VAL A 118 -4.72 -1.33 -12.74
C VAL A 118 -3.90 -2.62 -12.56
N CYS A 119 -4.44 -3.78 -12.97
CA CYS A 119 -3.69 -5.04 -12.96
C CYS A 119 -2.49 -5.00 -13.92
N ASP A 120 -2.67 -4.46 -15.12
CA ASP A 120 -1.60 -4.31 -16.10
C ASP A 120 -0.50 -3.36 -15.59
N GLU A 121 -0.89 -2.26 -14.94
CA GLU A 121 0.05 -1.36 -14.26
C GLU A 121 0.84 -2.08 -13.17
N ALA A 122 0.18 -2.89 -12.32
CA ALA A 122 0.83 -3.65 -11.27
C ALA A 122 1.82 -4.70 -11.82
N ILE A 123 1.46 -5.38 -12.91
CA ILE A 123 2.33 -6.36 -13.60
C ILE A 123 3.55 -5.65 -14.20
N GLN A 124 3.36 -4.50 -14.84
CA GLN A 124 4.44 -3.72 -15.41
C GLN A 124 5.41 -3.24 -14.32
N ALA A 125 4.89 -2.73 -13.21
CA ALA A 125 5.68 -2.34 -12.05
C ALA A 125 6.52 -3.51 -11.49
N LEU A 126 5.93 -4.72 -11.41
CA LEU A 126 6.64 -5.90 -10.92
C LEU A 126 7.78 -6.33 -11.87
N LYS A 127 7.54 -6.33 -13.18
CA LYS A 127 8.56 -6.67 -14.19
C LYS A 127 9.77 -5.76 -14.08
N GLU A 128 9.56 -4.46 -13.91
CA GLU A 128 10.64 -3.48 -13.80
C GLU A 128 11.47 -3.65 -12.51
N ILE A 129 10.84 -4.01 -11.39
CA ILE A 129 11.57 -4.40 -10.16
C ILE A 129 12.47 -5.60 -10.42
N THR A 130 11.93 -6.66 -11.02
CA THR A 130 12.70 -7.90 -11.26
C THR A 130 13.89 -7.65 -12.19
N VAL A 131 13.71 -6.89 -13.27
CA VAL A 131 14.78 -6.55 -14.22
C VAL A 131 15.85 -5.66 -13.57
N SER A 132 15.46 -4.68 -12.74
CA SER A 132 16.41 -3.87 -11.99
C SER A 132 17.20 -4.71 -10.98
N GLN A 133 16.57 -5.69 -10.34
CA GLN A 133 17.20 -6.58 -9.36
C GLN A 133 18.18 -7.58 -9.99
N THR A 134 17.92 -8.09 -11.19
CA THR A 134 18.88 -8.92 -11.93
C THR A 134 20.07 -8.13 -12.44
N HIS A 135 19.90 -6.86 -12.81
CA HIS A 135 21.02 -6.01 -13.22
C HIS A 135 21.99 -5.67 -12.07
N ILE A 136 21.50 -5.43 -10.86
CA ILE A 136 22.35 -5.14 -9.69
C ILE A 136 23.08 -6.39 -9.13
N HIS A 137 22.47 -7.58 -9.20
CA HIS A 137 23.10 -8.82 -8.73
C HIS A 137 23.91 -9.54 -9.82
N GLY A 138 23.68 -9.25 -11.11
CA GLY A 138 24.40 -9.84 -12.24
C GLY A 138 25.77 -9.22 -12.52
N ASN A 139 26.08 -8.05 -11.95
CA ASN A 139 27.32 -7.32 -12.22
C ASN A 139 28.43 -7.55 -11.18
N THR A 140 28.15 -8.27 -10.09
CA THR A 140 29.15 -8.60 -9.04
C THR A 140 29.90 -9.92 -9.28
N GLY A 141 29.56 -10.68 -10.33
CA GLY A 141 30.18 -11.98 -10.63
C GLY A 141 31.10 -12.02 -11.85
N ARG A 142 31.15 -10.96 -12.67
CA ARG A 142 31.82 -10.99 -13.99
C ARG A 142 33.13 -10.21 -14.08
N SER A 143 33.47 -9.37 -13.10
CA SER A 143 34.72 -8.59 -13.14
C SER A 143 35.93 -9.28 -12.47
N ALA A 144 35.81 -10.54 -12.06
CA ALA A 144 36.87 -11.26 -11.33
C ALA A 144 37.53 -12.40 -12.13
N LEU A 145 37.16 -12.62 -13.39
CA LEU A 145 37.68 -13.75 -14.21
C LEU A 145 38.32 -13.34 -15.55
N GLU A 146 38.57 -12.05 -15.80
CA GLU A 146 39.20 -11.58 -17.05
C GLU A 146 40.56 -10.88 -16.85
N ASN A 147 41.28 -11.18 -15.76
CA ASN A 147 42.69 -10.83 -15.60
C ASN A 147 43.47 -12.03 -15.05
N ASP A 148 43.82 -12.98 -15.92
CA ASP A 148 45.07 -13.78 -15.88
C ASP A 148 45.30 -14.48 -17.23
#